data_AF-A0A3A4UY33-F1
#
_entry.id   AF-A0A3A4UY33-F1
#
_cell.length_a   1.000
_cell.length_b   1.000
_cell.length_c   1.000
_cell.angle_alpha   90.00
_cell.angle_beta   90.00
_cell.angle_gamma   90.00
#
_symmetry.space_group_name_H-M   'P 1'
#
loop_
_entity.id
_entity.type
_entity.pdbx_description
1 polymer ?
#
loop_
_entity_poly.entity_id
_entity_poly.type
_entity_poly.pdbx_seq_one_letter_code
_entity_poly.pdbx_strand_id
1 'polypeptide(L)' 'MLHRAMDLFKLTAAVSLLLFFLVGAEAKFSESCQCFLLPDCGFDENGIGYKYRQCKGSCAAYSGWVEDSRCGLNFSQRTP' A
#
# COMPACT_ATOMS: atom_id res chain seq x y z
N MET A 1 -16.49 34.24 29.42
CA MET A 1 -16.81 33.63 28.11
C MET A 1 -15.65 32.80 27.55
N LEU A 2 -14.39 33.19 27.77
CA LEU A 2 -13.20 32.48 27.28
C LEU A 2 -13.04 31.02 27.79
N HIS A 3 -13.39 30.75 29.06
CA HIS A 3 -13.29 29.40 29.65
C HIS A 3 -14.16 28.36 28.93
N ARG A 4 -15.44 28.70 28.66
CA ARG A 4 -16.36 27.80 27.96
C ARG A 4 -15.93 27.51 26.52
N ALA A 5 -15.27 28.47 25.86
CA ALA A 5 -14.74 28.27 24.52
C ALA A 5 -13.52 27.32 24.50
N MET A 6 -12.64 27.39 25.52
CA MET A 6 -11.53 26.44 25.64
C MET A 6 -11.99 25.02 25.94
N ASP A 7 -13.02 24.86 26.76
CA ASP A 7 -13.57 23.53 27.06
C ASP A 7 -14.18 22.88 25.82
N LEU A 8 -14.89 23.67 25.00
CA LEU A 8 -15.41 23.21 23.71
C LEU A 8 -14.27 22.80 22.75
N PHE A 9 -13.21 23.61 22.68
CA PHE A 9 -12.05 23.32 21.82
C PHE A 9 -11.38 21.99 22.20
N LYS A 10 -11.12 21.77 23.49
CA LYS A 10 -10.54 20.51 23.99
C LYS A 10 -11.41 19.30 23.62
N LEU A 11 -12.73 19.44 23.75
CA LEU A 11 -13.67 18.38 23.43
C LEU A 11 -13.68 18.08 21.93
N THR A 12 -13.69 19.11 21.07
CA THR A 12 -13.60 18.93 19.62
C THR A 12 -12.27 18.33 19.18
N ALA A 13 -11.16 18.72 19.82
CA ALA A 13 -9.83 18.16 19.53
C ALA A 13 -9.76 16.68 19.93
N ALA A 14 -10.29 16.32 21.11
CA ALA A 14 -10.34 14.93 21.57
C ALA A 14 -11.20 14.04 20.66
N VAL A 15 -12.37 14.53 20.24
CA VAL A 15 -13.24 13.81 19.29
C VAL A 15 -12.57 13.66 17.93
N SER A 16 -11.93 14.72 17.42
CA SER A 16 -11.18 14.67 16.16
C SER A 16 -10.04 13.64 16.23
N LEU A 17 -9.27 13.65 17.33
CA LEU A 17 -8.19 12.71 17.55
C LEU A 17 -8.70 11.26 17.59
N LEU A 18 -9.82 11.03 18.27
CA LEU A 18 -10.46 9.71 18.37
C LEU A 18 -10.96 9.22 17.00
N LEU A 19 -11.54 10.11 16.18
CA LEU A 19 -11.92 9.80 14.80
C LEU A 19 -10.69 9.46 13.94
N PHE A 20 -9.59 10.20 14.07
CA PHE A 20 -8.33 9.89 13.38
C PHE A 20 -7.79 8.50 13.77
N PHE A 21 -7.84 8.14 15.05
CA PHE A 21 -7.43 6.81 15.50
C PHE A 21 -8.37 5.71 14.99
N LEU A 22 -9.68 5.94 14.93
CA LEU A 22 -10.64 4.99 14.38
C LEU A 22 -10.44 4.77 12.87
N VAL A 23 -10.26 5.84 12.08
CA VAL A 23 -9.92 5.73 10.65
C VAL A 23 -8.59 5.00 10.43
N GLY A 24 -7.59 5.27 11.27
CA GLY A 24 -6.30 4.56 11.23
C GLY A 24 -6.40 3.09 11.66
N ALA A 25 -7.32 2.75 12.55
CA ALA A 25 -7.59 1.38 12.97
C ALA A 25 -8.30 0.59 11.86
N GLU A 26 -9.30 1.17 11.20
CA GLU A 26 -9.99 0.52 10.06
C GLU A 26 -9.03 0.21 8.91
N ALA A 27 -7.99 1.04 8.70
CA ALA A 27 -6.94 0.77 7.72
C ALA A 27 -6.07 -0.46 8.07
N LYS A 28 -5.94 -0.82 9.36
CA LYS A 28 -5.22 -2.03 9.83
C LYS A 28 -6.11 -3.27 9.93
N PHE A 29 -7.40 -3.10 10.21
CA PHE A 29 -8.37 -4.20 10.37
C PHE A 29 -9.12 -4.56 9.09
N SER A 30 -8.78 -3.97 7.95
CA SER A 30 -9.25 -4.49 6.67
C SER A 30 -8.50 -5.80 6.34
N GLU A 31 -9.05 -6.91 6.84
CA GLU A 31 -8.70 -8.31 6.61
C GLU A 31 -8.72 -8.77 5.14
N SER A 32 -8.60 -7.85 4.18
CA SER A 32 -8.69 -8.17 2.75
C SER A 32 -7.47 -7.77 1.93
N CYS A 33 -6.42 -7.20 2.55
CA CYS A 33 -5.20 -6.93 1.81
C CYS A 33 -4.45 -8.22 1.50
N GLN A 34 -4.65 -8.74 0.29
CA GLN A 34 -3.92 -9.89 -0.24
C GLN A 34 -3.15 -9.45 -1.47
N CYS A 35 -1.82 -9.48 -1.40
CA CYS A 35 -0.95 -9.23 -2.53
C CYS A 35 -0.26 -10.51 -2.97
N PHE A 36 -0.25 -10.77 -4.28
CA PHE A 36 0.49 -11.86 -4.89
C PHE A 36 1.21 -11.37 -6.15
N LEU A 37 2.32 -12.03 -6.48
CA LEU A 37 3.07 -11.76 -7.70
C LEU A 37 2.52 -12.66 -8.81
N LEU A 38 2.24 -12.09 -9.98
CA LEU A 38 1.93 -12.89 -11.16
C LEU A 38 3.16 -13.71 -11.60
N PRO A 39 2.94 -14.86 -12.27
CA PRO A 39 4.03 -15.72 -12.69
C PRO A 39 4.91 -15.07 -13.76
N ASP A 40 4.32 -14.22 -14.61
CA ASP A 40 4.99 -13.61 -15.75
C ASP A 40 6.01 -12.54 -15.36
N CYS A 41 7.17 -12.62 -16.00
CA CYS A 41 8.22 -11.62 -15.91
C CYS A 41 8.11 -10.65 -17.10
N GLY A 42 8.07 -9.35 -16.80
CA GLY A 42 8.31 -8.27 -17.75
C GLY A 42 9.77 -7.82 -17.68
N PHE A 43 10.27 -7.21 -18.76
CA PHE A 43 11.63 -6.68 -18.84
C PHE A 43 11.60 -5.28 -19.42
N ASP A 44 12.46 -4.40 -18.92
CA ASP A 44 12.71 -3.10 -19.55
C ASP A 44 13.79 -3.21 -20.66
N GLU A 45 14.10 -2.08 -21.31
CA GLU A 45 15.12 -2.01 -22.36
C GLU A 45 16.55 -2.31 -21.85
N ASN A 46 16.78 -2.23 -20.53
CA ASN A 46 18.06 -2.52 -19.88
C ASN A 46 18.15 -3.98 -19.38
N GLY A 47 17.13 -4.80 -19.61
CA GLY A 47 17.09 -6.19 -19.16
C GLY A 47 16.77 -6.36 -17.66
N ILE A 48 16.31 -5.31 -16.98
CA ILE A 48 15.85 -5.38 -15.58
C ILE A 48 14.51 -6.13 -15.56
N GLY A 49 14.44 -7.16 -14.72
CA GLY A 49 13.26 -8.01 -14.60
C GLY A 49 12.24 -7.47 -13.59
N TYR A 50 10.98 -7.42 -14.00
CA TYR A 50 9.86 -6.97 -13.18
C TYR A 50 8.77 -8.03 -13.11
N LYS A 51 8.02 -8.06 -12.00
CA LYS A 51 6.76 -8.79 -11.88
C LYS A 51 5.63 -7.84 -11.55
N TYR A 52 4.44 -8.15 -12.04
CA TYR A 52 3.25 -7.44 -11.60
C TYR A 52 2.82 -7.98 -10.24
N ARG A 53 2.83 -7.12 -9.22
CA ARG A 53 2.21 -7.34 -7.92
C ARG A 53 0.75 -6.98 -8.04
N GLN A 54 -0.13 -7.96 -7.87
CA GLN A 54 -1.57 -7.74 -7.81
C GLN A 54 -2.02 -7.79 -6.36
N CYS A 55 -2.60 -6.69 -5.88
CA CYS A 55 -3.16 -6.58 -4.55
C CYS A 55 -4.69 -6.51 -4.62
N LYS A 56 -5.38 -7.22 -3.73
CA LYS A 56 -6.85 -7.24 -3.62
C LYS A 56 -7.30 -6.61 -2.30
N GLY A 57 -8.60 -6.34 -2.20
CA GLY A 57 -9.23 -5.73 -1.02
C GLY A 57 -8.83 -4.28 -0.82
N SER A 58 -8.64 -3.88 0.43
CA SER A 58 -8.29 -2.50 0.82
C SER A 58 -6.96 -1.98 0.28
N CYS A 59 -6.09 -2.86 -0.23
CA CYS A 59 -4.77 -2.48 -0.74
C CYS A 59 -4.64 -2.56 -2.26
N ALA A 60 -5.75 -2.54 -3.00
CA ALA A 60 -5.73 -2.55 -4.47
C ALA A 60 -4.85 -1.45 -5.08
N ALA A 61 -4.77 -0.28 -4.44
CA ALA A 61 -3.93 0.85 -4.85
C ALA A 61 -2.41 0.56 -4.85
N TYR A 62 -1.97 -0.51 -4.17
CA TYR A 62 -0.57 -0.94 -4.13
C TYR A 62 -0.23 -1.97 -5.23
N SER A 63 -1.15 -2.24 -6.16
CA SER A 63 -0.88 -3.08 -7.33
C SER A 63 0.01 -2.34 -8.32
N GLY A 64 0.98 -3.04 -8.93
CA GLY A 64 1.89 -2.42 -9.89
C GLY A 64 3.08 -3.30 -10.25
N TRP A 65 3.92 -2.80 -11.15
CA TRP A 65 5.18 -3.43 -11.51
C TRP A 65 6.21 -3.20 -10.41
N VAL A 66 6.81 -4.30 -9.94
CA VAL A 66 7.88 -4.29 -8.94
C VAL A 66 9.07 -5.05 -9.51
N GLU A 67 10.27 -4.54 -9.26
CA GLU A 67 11.50 -5.21 -9.66
C GLU A 67 11.61 -6.55 -8.92
N ASP A 68 11.92 -7.62 -9.65
CA ASP A 68 12.17 -8.95 -9.08
C ASP A 68 13.44 -9.53 -9.71
N SER A 69 14.48 -9.68 -8.89
CA SER A 69 15.77 -10.22 -9.30
C SER A 69 15.69 -11.64 -9.87
N ARG A 70 14.64 -12.39 -9.55
CA ARG A 70 14.39 -13.73 -10.12
C ARG A 70 13.95 -13.68 -11.58
N CYS A 71 13.44 -12.55 -12.06
CA CYS A 71 13.14 -12.36 -13.46
C CYS A 71 14.41 -12.10 -14.28
N GLY A 72 15.36 -11.32 -13.76
CA GLY A 72 16.63 -11.03 -14.46
C GLY A 72 17.46 -12.28 -14.81
N LEU A 73 17.38 -13.32 -13.97
CA LEU A 73 18.02 -14.62 -14.26
C LEU A 73 17.46 -15.32 -15.51
N ASN A 74 16.18 -15.12 -15.84
CA ASN A 74 15.55 -15.68 -17.03
C ASN A 74 15.84 -14.88 -18.31
N PHE A 75 16.21 -13.60 -18.20
CA PHE A 75 16.61 -12.80 -19.37
C PHE A 75 17.94 -13.28 -19.93
N SER A 76 18.92 -13.52 -19.05
CA SER A 76 20.25 -14.03 -19.40
C SER A 76 20.20 -15.40 -20.10
N GLN A 77 19.16 -16.20 -19.83
CA GLN A 77 18.94 -17.49 -20.52
C GLN A 77 18.17 -17.38 -21.86
N ARG A 78 17.57 -16.22 -22.17
CA ARG A 78 16.75 -16.03 -23.37
C ARG A 78 17.46 -15.24 -24.47
N THR A 79 18.60 -14.62 -24.15
CA THR A 79 19.55 -14.11 -25.14
C THR A 79 20.42 -15.27 -25.67
N PRO A 80 20.42 -15.55 -26.99
CA PRO A 80 21.29 -16.56 -27.61
C PRO A 80 22.77 -16.19 -27.53
#